data_AF-X1TNL0-F1
#
_entry.id   AF-X1TNL0-F1
#
_cell.length_a   1.000
_cell.length_b   1.000
_cell.length_c   1.000
_cell.angle_alpha   90.00
_cell.angle_beta   90.00
_cell.angle_gamma   90.00
#
_symmetry.space_group_name_H-M   'P 1'
#
loop_
_entity.id
_entity.type
_entity.pdbx_description
1 polymer ?
#
loop_
_entity_poly.entity_id
_entity_poly.type
_entity_poly.pdbx_seq_one_letter_code
_entity_poly.pdbx_strand_id
1 'polypeptide(L)'
;VSNSGSADANDVSWSISVNGGFLGLINATTEETIDVLGIGESVEIQTEGILFGLGPVQITVTADEAEKTATGLMIGPFILNVT
;
A
#
# COMPACT_ATOMS: atom_id res chain seq x y z
N VAL A 1 0.94 -4.77 -7.07
CA VAL A 1 2.39 -4.77 -7.44
C VAL A 1 2.54 -5.47 -8.78
N SER A 2 3.33 -4.94 -9.70
CA SER A 2 3.54 -5.53 -11.04
C SER A 2 5.04 -5.71 -11.32
N ASN A 3 5.45 -6.88 -11.82
CA ASN A 3 6.82 -7.10 -12.26
C ASN A 3 6.98 -6.68 -13.73
N SER A 4 7.56 -5.50 -13.96
CA SER A 4 7.91 -4.99 -15.30
C SER A 4 9.37 -5.23 -15.68
N GLY A 5 10.07 -6.11 -14.96
CA GLY A 5 11.46 -6.49 -15.23
C GLY A 5 11.58 -7.49 -16.39
N SER A 6 12.79 -8.04 -16.55
CA SER A 6 13.12 -9.04 -17.57
C SER A 6 13.35 -10.45 -17.02
N ALA A 7 13.18 -10.64 -15.71
CA ALA A 7 13.32 -11.91 -15.00
C ALA A 7 12.27 -12.01 -13.88
N ASP A 8 12.03 -13.24 -13.39
CA ASP A 8 11.15 -13.47 -12.24
C ASP A 8 11.75 -12.80 -11.00
N ALA A 9 10.89 -12.14 -10.23
CA ALA A 9 11.27 -11.57 -8.94
C ALA A 9 10.91 -12.57 -7.84
N ASN A 10 11.82 -12.78 -6.89
CA ASN A 10 11.63 -13.72 -5.78
C ASN A 10 11.78 -12.96 -4.47
N ASP A 11 11.06 -13.40 -3.45
CA ASP A 11 11.09 -12.81 -2.09
C ASP A 11 10.81 -11.29 -2.09
N VAL A 12 9.88 -10.85 -2.93
CA VAL A 12 9.54 -9.42 -3.11
C VAL A 12 8.86 -8.92 -1.85
N SER A 13 9.55 -8.07 -1.10
CA SER A 13 9.01 -7.49 0.13
C SER A 13 8.13 -6.29 -0.21
N TRP A 14 6.92 -6.22 0.33
CA TRP A 14 6.04 -5.08 0.10
C TRP A 14 5.41 -4.58 1.40
N SER A 15 5.09 -3.28 1.42
CA SER A 15 4.30 -2.70 2.49
C SER A 15 3.27 -1.70 1.99
N ILE A 16 2.21 -1.53 2.78
CA ILE A 16 1.25 -0.44 2.66
C ILE A 16 1.19 0.26 4.01
N SER A 17 1.57 1.53 4.04
CA SER A 17 1.43 2.40 5.21
C SER A 17 0.37 3.47 4.98
N VAL A 18 -0.53 3.63 5.93
CA VAL A 18 -1.57 4.68 5.93
C VAL A 18 -1.38 5.55 7.18
N ASN A 19 -1.08 6.82 6.96
CA ASN A 19 -0.71 7.78 8.00
C ASN A 19 -1.58 9.04 7.94
N GLY A 20 -1.87 9.64 9.10
CA GLY A 20 -2.56 10.93 9.21
C GLY A 20 -3.89 10.83 9.95
N GLY A 21 -4.96 11.28 9.31
CA GLY A 21 -6.28 11.39 9.93
C GLY A 21 -6.41 12.61 10.83
N PHE A 22 -7.60 12.75 11.41
CA PHE A 22 -7.96 13.82 12.33
C PHE A 22 -7.08 13.71 13.56
N LEU A 23 -6.30 14.76 13.82
CA LEU A 23 -5.29 14.80 14.88
C LEU A 23 -4.16 13.76 14.76
N GLY A 24 -3.93 13.18 13.57
CA GLY A 24 -2.83 12.22 13.38
C GLY A 24 -3.08 10.84 13.99
N LEU A 25 -4.35 10.47 14.20
CA LEU A 25 -4.73 9.22 14.89
C LEU A 25 -4.65 7.96 14.01
N ILE A 26 -4.37 8.09 12.72
CA ILE A 26 -4.20 6.97 11.79
C ILE A 26 -2.70 6.76 11.58
N ASN A 27 -2.23 5.58 11.97
CA ASN A 27 -0.88 5.09 11.73
C ASN A 27 -0.94 3.56 11.64
N ALA A 28 -1.16 3.05 10.43
CA ALA A 28 -1.31 1.62 10.17
C ALA A 28 -0.33 1.20 9.09
N THR A 29 0.29 0.02 9.27
CA THR A 29 1.19 -0.58 8.29
C THR A 29 0.87 -2.06 8.16
N THR A 30 0.86 -2.54 6.91
CA THR A 30 0.79 -3.96 6.55
C THR A 30 2.03 -4.30 5.75
N GLU A 31 2.69 -5.42 6.06
CA GLU A 31 3.93 -5.87 5.42
C GLU A 31 3.86 -7.37 5.18
N GLU A 32 4.10 -7.78 3.94
CA GLU A 32 4.23 -9.20 3.60
C GLU A 32 5.30 -9.40 2.50
N THR A 33 5.43 -10.64 2.05
CA THR A 33 6.36 -11.04 0.99
C THR A 33 5.60 -11.79 -0.09
N ILE A 34 5.88 -11.48 -1.36
CA ILE A 34 5.45 -12.28 -2.50
C ILE A 34 6.60 -13.22 -2.85
N ASP A 35 6.42 -14.52 -2.60
CA ASP A 35 7.48 -15.54 -2.79
C ASP A 35 8.04 -15.52 -4.22
N VAL A 36 7.16 -15.51 -5.22
CA VAL A 36 7.52 -15.45 -6.65
C VAL A 36 6.52 -14.55 -7.38
N LEU A 37 7.04 -13.58 -8.13
CA LEU A 37 6.26 -12.74 -9.04
C LEU A 37 6.86 -12.86 -10.44
N GLY A 38 6.17 -13.60 -11.31
CA GLY A 38 6.65 -13.90 -12.66
C GLY A 38 6.81 -12.66 -13.54
N ILE A 39 7.61 -12.77 -14.60
CA ILE A 39 7.79 -11.68 -15.58
C ILE A 39 6.44 -11.25 -16.16
N GLY A 40 6.13 -9.95 -16.04
CA GLY A 40 4.89 -9.37 -16.55
C GLY A 40 3.66 -9.66 -15.70
N GLU A 41 3.80 -10.44 -14.61
CA GLU A 41 2.71 -10.70 -13.69
C GLU A 41 2.43 -9.52 -12.77
N SER A 42 1.21 -9.52 -12.23
CA SER A 42 0.77 -8.55 -11.23
C SER A 42 -0.01 -9.27 -10.15
N VAL A 43 0.24 -8.87 -8.91
CA VAL A 43 -0.46 -9.33 -7.72
C VAL A 43 -1.13 -8.14 -7.07
N GLU A 44 -2.39 -8.32 -6.68
CA GLU A 44 -3.10 -7.37 -5.84
C GLU A 44 -2.67 -7.55 -4.39
N ILE A 45 -2.34 -6.43 -3.74
CA ILE A 45 -2.00 -6.36 -2.32
C ILE A 45 -3.03 -5.50 -1.61
N GLN A 46 -3.23 -5.75 -0.33
CA GLN A 46 -4.27 -5.08 0.45
C GLN A 46 -3.81 -4.91 1.89
N THR A 47 -4.34 -3.89 2.56
CA THR A 47 -4.11 -3.70 3.98
C THR A 47 -4.76 -4.83 4.77
N GLU A 48 -4.14 -5.22 5.88
CA GLU A 48 -4.74 -6.13 6.83
C GLU A 48 -5.89 -5.45 7.58
N GLY A 49 -7.07 -6.08 7.53
CA GLY A 49 -8.25 -5.61 8.25
C GLY A 49 -8.89 -4.34 7.67
N ILE A 50 -9.93 -3.87 8.37
CA ILE A 50 -10.66 -2.67 7.99
C ILE A 50 -10.07 -1.49 8.77
N LEU A 51 -9.43 -0.56 8.06
CA LEU A 51 -9.05 0.74 8.62
C LEU A 51 -10.30 1.62 8.75
N PHE A 52 -10.46 2.30 9.88
CA PHE A 52 -11.57 3.23 10.08
C PHE A 52 -11.06 4.54 10.68
N GLY A 53 -11.45 5.65 10.06
CA GLY A 53 -11.00 6.94 10.53
C GLY A 53 -11.67 8.12 9.82
N LEU A 54 -11.17 9.30 10.12
CA LEU A 54 -11.66 10.54 9.55
C LEU A 54 -10.46 11.45 9.28
N GLY A 55 -10.44 12.16 8.16
CA GLY A 55 -9.44 13.20 7.88
C GLY A 55 -8.44 12.82 6.78
N PRO A 56 -7.55 13.76 6.40
CA PRO A 56 -6.60 13.54 5.32
C PRO A 56 -5.56 12.48 5.71
N VAL A 57 -5.24 11.59 4.77
CA VAL A 57 -4.26 10.52 4.95
C VAL A 57 -3.27 10.50 3.81
N GLN A 58 -2.05 10.06 4.11
CA GLN A 58 -1.04 9.66 3.16
C GLN A 58 -0.99 8.14 3.10
N ILE A 59 -0.95 7.60 1.89
CA ILE A 59 -0.80 6.17 1.61
C ILE A 59 0.55 6.00 0.94
N THR A 60 1.43 5.22 1.56
CA THR A 60 2.73 4.86 1.00
C THR A 60 2.73 3.37 0.72
N VAL A 61 3.02 2.99 -0.53
CA VAL A 61 3.17 1.60 -0.93
C VAL A 61 4.61 1.38 -1.36
N THR A 62 5.27 0.39 -0.79
CA THR A 62 6.60 -0.04 -1.22
C THR A 62 6.54 -1.47 -1.74
N ALA A 63 7.36 -1.76 -2.74
CA ALA A 63 7.64 -3.10 -3.24
C ALA A 63 9.12 -3.15 -3.64
N ASP A 64 9.92 -3.86 -2.85
CA ASP A 64 11.39 -3.78 -2.85
C ASP A 64 11.89 -2.33 -2.87
N GLU A 65 12.58 -1.93 -3.95
CA GLU A 65 13.14 -0.57 -4.12
C GLU A 65 12.13 0.43 -4.73
N ALA A 66 10.95 -0.03 -5.16
CA ALA A 66 9.93 0.82 -5.74
C ALA A 66 9.00 1.38 -4.65
N GLU A 67 8.84 2.69 -4.63
CA GLU A 67 7.92 3.39 -3.72
C GLU A 67 6.90 4.21 -4.51
N LYS A 68 5.66 4.20 -4.05
CA LYS A 68 4.63 5.11 -4.51
C LYS A 68 3.86 5.69 -3.34
N THR A 69 3.76 7.01 -3.32
CA THR A 69 2.98 7.75 -2.34
C THR A 69 1.76 8.37 -3.00
N ALA A 70 0.62 8.30 -2.32
CA ALA A 70 -0.62 8.96 -2.67
C ALA A 70 -1.23 9.65 -1.44
N THR A 71 -2.17 10.55 -1.65
CA THR A 71 -2.92 11.21 -0.59
C THR A 71 -4.41 11.11 -0.83
N GLY A 72 -5.21 11.13 0.23
CA GLY A 72 -6.66 11.08 0.11
C GLY A 72 -7.37 11.51 1.40
N LEU A 73 -8.70 11.50 1.37
CA LEU A 73 -9.55 11.82 2.54
C LEU A 73 -10.20 10.54 3.06
N MET A 74 -9.86 10.14 4.30
CA MET A 74 -10.53 9.03 4.96
C MET A 74 -11.86 9.47 5.57
N ILE A 75 -12.93 8.73 5.28
CA ILE A 75 -14.25 8.88 5.90
C ILE A 75 -14.80 7.49 6.21
N GLY A 76 -14.78 7.13 7.50
CA GLY A 76 -15.09 5.78 7.94
C GLY A 76 -14.12 4.77 7.34
N PRO A 77 -14.58 3.71 6.65
CA PRO A 77 -13.72 2.71 6.05
C PRO A 77 -13.24 3.06 4.62
N PHE A 78 -13.62 4.21 4.08
CA PHE A 78 -13.31 4.60 2.71
C PHE A 78 -12.25 5.68 2.66
N ILE A 79 -11.36 5.62 1.67
CA ILE A 79 -10.47 6.71 1.29
C ILE A 79 -10.96 7.27 -0.06
N LEU A 80 -11.31 8.55 -0.08
CA LEU A 80 -11.85 9.26 -1.23
C LEU A 80 -10.81 10.20 -1.83
N ASN A 81 -10.95 10.52 -3.12
CA ASN A 81 -10.09 11.44 -3.86
C ASN A 81 -8.60 11.09 -3.74
N VAL A 82 -8.25 9.81 -3.94
CA VAL A 82 -6.87 9.35 -3.92
C VAL A 82 -6.12 9.95 -5.12
N THR A 83 -5.02 10.66 -4.87
CA THR A 83 -4.14 11.29 -5.87
C THR A 83 -2.67 11.04 -5.57
#